data_AF-A0A1V5ZL21-F1
#
_entry.id   AF-A0A1V5ZL21-F1
#
_cell.length_a   1.000
_cell.length_b   1.000
_cell.length_c   1.000
_cell.angle_alpha   90.00
_cell.angle_beta   90.00
_cell.angle_gamma   90.00
#
_symmetry.space_group_name_H-M   'P 1'
#
loop_
_entity.id
_entity.type
_entity.pdbx_description
1 polymer ?
#
loop_
_entity_poly.entity_id
_entity_poly.type
_entity_poly.pdbx_seq_one_letter_code
_entity_poly.pdbx_strand_id
1 'polypeptide(L)'
;MTSMPPSIIKLEKKISQLEIEKQAISLETAHLAKGEKIKTEFRIQEIEKELSEVKEEYNIKKSERELDRKLLLEIKEINEQIKQLHHDAEIAEKQTDYNKVAEIKYSQIPSLEKKLEEIEEKMHNAKKE
;
A
#
# COMPACT_ATOMS: atom_id res chain seq x y z
N MET A 1 7.18 2.98 12.30
CA MET A 1 7.46 3.65 11.01
C MET A 1 7.24 2.65 9.89
N THR A 2 6.26 2.85 9.01
CA THR A 2 6.05 1.95 7.86
C THR A 2 6.97 2.42 6.74
N SER A 3 8.10 1.75 6.54
CA SER A 3 8.96 2.08 5.40
C SER A 3 8.33 1.57 4.11
N MET A 4 8.44 2.37 3.05
CA MET A 4 8.09 1.96 1.70
C MET A 4 9.08 0.87 1.24
N PRO A 5 8.65 -0.19 0.52
CA PRO A 5 9.54 -1.20 -0.01
C PRO A 5 10.70 -0.60 -0.84
N PRO A 6 11.93 -1.15 -0.75
CA PRO A 6 13.07 -0.66 -1.54
C PRO A 6 12.81 -0.65 -3.05
N SER A 7 11.97 -1.56 -3.56
CA SER A 7 11.54 -1.61 -4.96
C SER A 7 10.78 -0.34 -5.38
N ILE A 8 9.81 0.11 -4.59
CA ILE A 8 9.02 1.31 -4.85
C ILE A 8 9.90 2.57 -4.70
N ILE A 9 10.78 2.61 -3.68
CA ILE A 9 11.72 3.73 -3.49
C ILE A 9 12.65 3.88 -4.71
N LYS A 10 13.11 2.77 -5.29
CA LYS A 10 13.94 2.80 -6.51
C LYS A 10 13.19 3.39 -7.69
N LEU A 11 11.93 3.01 -7.88
CA LEU A 11 11.08 3.55 -8.95
C LEU A 11 10.81 5.05 -8.76
N GLU A 12 10.51 5.46 -7.52
CA GLU A 12 10.32 6.88 -7.17
C GLU A 12 11.56 7.71 -7.47
N LYS A 13 12.76 7.23 -7.08
CA LYS A 13 14.02 7.88 -7.42
C LYS A 13 14.24 7.99 -8.93
N LYS A 14 13.92 6.94 -9.68
CA LYS A 14 14.05 6.93 -11.15
C LYS A 14 13.11 7.94 -11.79
N ILE A 15 11.86 8.03 -11.33
CA ILE A 15 10.90 9.05 -11.78
C ILE A 15 11.47 10.45 -11.53
N SER A 16 11.94 10.73 -10.31
CA SER A 16 12.51 12.04 -9.99
C SER A 16 13.73 12.38 -10.84
N GLN A 17 14.62 11.41 -11.09
CA GLN A 17 15.79 11.62 -11.95
C GLN A 17 15.40 11.99 -13.38
N LEU A 18 14.46 11.26 -13.97
CA LEU A 18 13.96 11.52 -15.33
C LEU A 18 13.23 12.87 -15.41
N GLU A 19 12.48 13.25 -14.38
CA GLU A 19 11.82 14.57 -14.32
C GLU A 19 12.83 15.73 -14.21
N ILE A 20 13.90 15.55 -13.43
CA ILE A 20 14.99 16.52 -13.34
C ILE A 20 15.74 16.62 -14.67
N GLU A 21 16.06 15.48 -15.31
CA GLU A 21 16.72 15.46 -16.62
C GLU A 21 15.87 16.19 -17.67
N LYS A 22 14.57 15.88 -17.74
CA LYS A 22 13.63 16.56 -18.65
C LYS A 22 13.61 18.07 -18.43
N GLN A 23 13.55 18.51 -17.17
CA GLN A 23 13.56 19.94 -16.84
C GLN A 23 14.89 20.60 -17.22
N ALA A 24 16.03 19.95 -16.93
CA ALA A 24 17.35 20.45 -17.29
C ALA A 24 17.48 20.64 -18.81
N ILE A 25 17.13 19.61 -19.59
CA ILE A 25 17.15 19.68 -21.06
C ILE A 25 16.21 20.78 -21.56
N SER A 26 15.00 20.92 -20.97
CA SER A 26 14.05 21.96 -21.37
C SER A 26 14.53 23.38 -21.10
N LEU A 27 15.39 23.59 -20.09
CA LEU A 27 16.01 24.89 -19.84
C LEU A 27 17.16 25.15 -20.81
N GLU A 28 17.96 24.13 -21.11
CA GLU A 28 19.04 24.22 -22.09
C GLU A 28 18.50 24.50 -23.50
N THR A 29 17.40 23.86 -23.91
CA THR A 29 16.78 24.05 -25.24
C THR A 29 16.34 25.48 -25.53
N ALA A 30 16.01 26.25 -24.48
CA ALA A 30 15.60 27.64 -24.62
C ALA A 30 16.68 28.52 -25.28
N HIS A 31 17.96 28.13 -25.14
CA HIS A 31 19.11 28.89 -25.61
C HIS A 31 19.79 28.31 -26.87
N LEU A 32 19.30 27.17 -27.41
CA LEU A 32 19.93 26.46 -28.52
C LEU A 32 19.52 26.94 -29.92
N ALA A 33 20.36 26.70 -30.92
CA ALA A 33 20.05 26.92 -32.33
C ALA A 33 19.07 25.86 -32.88
N LYS A 34 18.35 26.17 -33.97
CA LYS A 34 17.28 25.31 -34.54
C LYS A 34 17.69 23.85 -34.79
N GLY A 35 18.94 23.60 -35.22
CA GLY A 35 19.44 22.24 -35.49
C GLY A 35 19.76 21.43 -34.22
N GLU A 36 20.05 22.09 -33.10
CA GLU A 36 20.35 21.46 -31.80
C GLU A 36 19.07 21.18 -30.99
N LYS A 37 18.01 21.96 -31.24
CA LYS A 37 16.67 21.73 -30.68
C LYS A 37 16.08 20.37 -31.07
N ILE A 38 16.34 19.91 -32.30
CA ILE A 38 15.82 18.62 -32.79
C ILE A 38 16.37 17.45 -31.96
N LYS A 39 17.65 17.48 -31.58
CA LYS A 39 18.28 16.42 -30.77
C LYS A 39 17.75 16.39 -29.35
N THR A 40 17.52 17.56 -28.77
CA THR A 40 17.01 17.71 -27.40
C THR A 40 15.52 17.36 -27.32
N GLU A 41 14.73 17.70 -28.34
CA GLU A 41 13.34 17.26 -28.48
C GLU A 41 13.23 15.73 -28.57
N PHE A 42 14.11 15.07 -29.33
CA PHE A 42 14.14 13.60 -29.39
C PHE A 42 14.44 12.98 -28.02
N ARG A 43 15.42 13.50 -27.28
CA ARG A 43 15.73 13.02 -25.92
C ARG A 43 14.57 13.25 -24.95
N ILE A 44 13.87 14.39 -25.04
CA ILE A 44 12.67 14.64 -24.23
C ILE A 44 11.59 13.59 -24.52
N GLN A 45 11.36 13.22 -25.77
CA GLN A 45 10.39 12.18 -26.14
C GLN A 45 10.77 10.80 -25.57
N GLU A 46 12.06 10.44 -25.59
CA GLU A 46 12.55 9.22 -24.95
C GLU A 46 12.28 9.24 -23.44
N ILE A 47 12.63 10.35 -22.76
CA ILE A 47 12.40 10.51 -21.32
C ILE A 47 10.90 10.43 -20.99
N GLU A 48 10.03 11.01 -21.81
CA GLU A 48 8.58 10.92 -21.61
C GLU A 48 8.06 9.49 -21.71
N LYS A 49 8.58 8.71 -22.68
CA LYS A 49 8.26 7.30 -22.81
C LYS A 49 8.75 6.51 -21.58
N GLU A 50 10.00 6.70 -21.19
CA GLU A 50 10.57 6.06 -19.99
C GLU A 50 9.80 6.45 -18.72
N LEU A 51 9.40 7.72 -18.58
CA LEU A 51 8.59 8.20 -17.46
C LEU A 51 7.23 7.51 -17.41
N SER A 52 6.58 7.32 -18.56
CA SER A 52 5.29 6.62 -18.62
C SER A 52 5.41 5.18 -18.11
N GLU A 53 6.41 4.45 -18.62
CA GLU A 53 6.66 3.05 -18.23
C GLU A 53 6.97 2.92 -16.73
N VAL A 54 7.87 3.76 -16.21
CA VAL A 54 8.26 3.71 -14.79
C VAL A 54 7.13 4.17 -13.86
N LYS A 55 6.32 5.16 -14.27
CA LYS A 55 5.16 5.60 -13.49
C LYS A 55 4.07 4.53 -13.44
N GLU A 56 3.85 3.81 -14.52
CA GLU A 56 2.92 2.69 -14.54
C GLU A 56 3.35 1.58 -13.57
N GLU A 57 4.62 1.16 -13.63
CA GLU A 57 5.17 0.16 -12.70
C GLU A 57 5.08 0.63 -11.23
N TYR A 58 5.38 1.91 -10.97
CA TYR A 58 5.28 2.51 -9.65
C TYR A 58 3.84 2.47 -9.13
N ASN A 59 2.87 2.84 -9.95
CA ASN A 59 1.45 2.89 -9.55
C ASN A 59 0.90 1.50 -9.24
N ILE A 60 1.28 0.48 -10.02
CA ILE A 60 0.90 -0.91 -9.77
C ILE A 60 1.42 -1.35 -8.39
N LYS A 61 2.74 -1.25 -8.17
CA LYS A 61 3.38 -1.67 -6.90
C LYS A 61 2.89 -0.88 -5.70
N LYS A 62 2.62 0.41 -5.87
CA LYS A 62 2.05 1.25 -4.82
C LYS A 62 0.64 0.79 -4.45
N SER A 63 -0.19 0.46 -5.43
CA SER A 63 -1.57 -0.01 -5.21
C SER A 63 -1.58 -1.34 -4.46
N GLU A 64 -0.75 -2.30 -4.86
CA GLU A 64 -0.54 -3.57 -4.16
C GLU A 64 -0.13 -3.34 -2.70
N ARG A 65 0.87 -2.46 -2.49
CA ARG A 65 1.38 -2.16 -1.15
C ARG A 65 0.35 -1.48 -0.25
N GLU A 66 -0.48 -0.61 -0.81
CA GLU A 66 -1.57 0.05 -0.10
C GLU A 66 -2.68 -0.94 0.28
N LEU A 67 -3.02 -1.87 -0.61
CA LEU A 67 -3.95 -2.96 -0.33
C LEU A 67 -3.43 -3.86 0.80
N ASP A 68 -2.18 -4.32 0.70
CA ASP A 68 -1.50 -5.08 1.76
C ASP A 68 -1.52 -4.36 3.10
N ARG A 69 -1.27 -3.04 3.08
CA ARG A 69 -1.28 -2.22 4.29
C ARG A 69 -2.68 -2.18 4.92
N LYS A 70 -3.72 -2.00 4.11
CA LYS A 70 -5.11 -1.93 4.58
C LYS A 70 -5.52 -3.26 5.22
N LEU A 71 -5.26 -4.38 4.55
CA LEU A 71 -5.58 -5.71 5.08
C LEU A 71 -4.81 -5.99 6.38
N LEU A 72 -3.52 -5.63 6.45
CA LEU A 72 -2.75 -5.78 7.69
C LEU A 72 -3.28 -4.92 8.85
N LEU A 73 -3.78 -3.71 8.56
CA LEU A 73 -4.39 -2.86 9.59
C LEU A 73 -5.70 -3.48 10.07
N GLU A 74 -6.54 -3.96 9.16
CA GLU A 74 -7.81 -4.62 9.49
C GLU A 74 -7.58 -5.89 10.35
N ILE A 75 -6.59 -6.71 10.00
CA ILE A 75 -6.15 -7.85 10.82
C ILE A 75 -5.77 -7.41 12.24
N LYS A 76 -5.00 -6.32 12.37
CA LYS A 76 -4.59 -5.83 13.69
C LYS A 76 -5.77 -5.35 14.51
N GLU A 77 -6.68 -4.60 13.89
CA GLU A 77 -7.88 -4.09 14.54
C GLU A 77 -8.79 -5.23 15.01
N ILE A 78 -9.00 -6.26 14.19
CA ILE A 78 -9.79 -7.44 14.58
C ILE A 78 -9.12 -8.19 15.73
N ASN A 79 -7.80 -8.39 15.68
CA ASN A 79 -7.07 -9.04 16.77
C ASN A 79 -7.15 -8.23 18.09
N GLU A 80 -7.13 -6.91 18.01
CA GLU A 80 -7.31 -6.03 19.16
C GLU A 80 -8.74 -6.11 19.71
N GLN A 81 -9.75 -6.15 18.84
CA GLN A 81 -11.14 -6.37 19.24
C GLN A 81 -11.34 -7.72 19.91
N ILE A 82 -10.76 -8.81 19.39
CA ILE A 82 -10.82 -10.14 20.01
C ILE A 82 -10.20 -10.11 21.41
N LYS A 83 -9.03 -9.48 21.58
CA LYS A 83 -8.40 -9.32 22.90
C LYS A 83 -9.26 -8.53 23.87
N GLN A 84 -9.89 -7.44 23.39
CA GLN A 84 -10.81 -6.66 24.20
C GLN A 84 -12.03 -7.49 24.62
N LEU A 85 -12.61 -8.26 23.71
CA LEU A 85 -13.72 -9.17 24.01
C LEU A 85 -13.33 -10.24 25.04
N HIS A 86 -12.14 -10.83 24.94
CA HIS A 86 -11.65 -11.75 25.97
C HIS A 86 -11.60 -11.08 27.35
N HIS A 87 -11.08 -9.86 27.42
CA HIS A 87 -11.05 -9.10 28.67
C HIS A 87 -12.46 -8.78 29.19
N ASP A 88 -13.37 -8.37 28.32
CA ASP A 88 -14.76 -8.06 28.67
C ASP A 88 -15.50 -9.31 29.18
N ALA A 89 -15.20 -10.49 28.61
CA ALA A 89 -15.72 -11.76 29.09
C ALA A 89 -15.21 -12.10 30.49
N GLU A 90 -13.92 -11.88 30.78
CA GLU A 90 -13.37 -12.08 32.14
C GLU A 90 -14.02 -11.14 33.17
N ILE A 91 -14.32 -9.89 32.78
CA ILE A 91 -15.02 -8.94 33.64
C ILE A 91 -16.46 -9.41 33.89
N ALA A 92 -17.18 -9.80 32.84
CA ALA A 92 -18.56 -10.29 32.95
C ALA A 92 -18.65 -11.56 33.82
N GLU A 93 -17.66 -12.45 33.71
CA GLU A 93 -17.56 -13.66 34.53
C GLU A 93 -17.42 -13.33 36.02
N LYS A 94 -16.57 -12.35 36.37
CA LYS A 94 -16.45 -11.84 37.76
C LYS A 94 -17.72 -11.18 38.27
N GLN A 95 -18.52 -10.61 37.38
CA GLN A 95 -19.81 -10.00 37.69
C GLN A 95 -20.96 -11.01 37.70
N THR A 96 -20.68 -12.30 37.51
CA THR A 96 -21.70 -13.38 37.39
C THR A 96 -22.70 -13.17 36.24
N ASP A 97 -22.35 -12.35 35.24
CA ASP A 97 -23.14 -12.15 34.02
C ASP A 97 -22.79 -13.23 32.99
N TYR A 98 -23.25 -14.46 33.26
CA TYR A 98 -22.98 -15.62 32.39
C TYR A 98 -23.61 -15.51 31.00
N ASN A 99 -24.69 -14.73 30.85
CA ASN A 99 -25.31 -14.47 29.56
C ASN A 99 -24.35 -13.69 28.66
N LYS A 100 -23.76 -12.62 29.18
CA LYS A 100 -22.77 -11.82 28.44
C LYS A 100 -21.50 -12.61 28.14
N VAL A 101 -21.03 -13.45 29.08
CA VAL A 101 -19.90 -14.35 28.83
C VAL A 101 -20.18 -15.29 27.66
N ALA A 102 -21.36 -15.90 27.62
CA ALA A 102 -21.75 -16.82 26.55
C ALA A 102 -21.88 -16.11 25.20
N GLU A 103 -22.48 -14.91 25.17
CA GLU A 103 -22.58 -14.11 23.96
C GLU A 103 -21.19 -13.77 23.39
N ILE A 104 -20.28 -13.31 24.25
CA ILE A 104 -18.93 -12.97 23.81
C ILE A 104 -18.17 -14.21 23.31
N LYS A 105 -18.13 -15.29 24.10
CA LYS A 105 -17.35 -16.49 23.78
C LYS A 105 -17.90 -17.29 22.60
N TYR A 106 -19.22 -17.34 22.41
CA TYR A 106 -19.85 -18.22 21.41
C TYR A 106 -20.51 -17.50 20.24
N SER A 107 -20.61 -16.16 20.26
CA SER A 107 -21.15 -15.39 19.14
C SER A 107 -20.14 -14.36 18.63
N GLN A 108 -19.71 -13.43 19.48
CA GLN A 108 -18.92 -12.28 19.03
C GLN A 108 -17.49 -12.68 18.63
N ILE A 109 -16.76 -13.41 19.47
CA ILE A 109 -15.40 -13.87 19.15
C ILE A 109 -15.38 -14.76 17.91
N PRO A 110 -16.21 -15.82 17.79
CA PRO A 110 -16.25 -16.64 16.56
C PRO A 110 -16.62 -15.85 15.30
N SER A 111 -17.45 -14.81 15.42
CA SER A 111 -17.75 -13.93 14.27
C SER A 111 -16.54 -13.11 13.82
N LEU A 112 -15.70 -12.66 14.75
CA LEU A 112 -14.48 -11.92 14.43
C LEU A 112 -13.38 -12.84 13.90
N GLU A 113 -13.25 -14.05 14.44
CA GLU A 113 -12.32 -15.07 13.93
C GLU A 113 -12.65 -15.44 12.48
N LYS A 114 -13.92 -15.63 12.14
CA LYS A 114 -14.32 -15.85 10.73
C LYS A 114 -13.94 -14.70 9.81
N LYS A 115 -14.15 -13.45 10.25
CA LYS A 115 -13.73 -12.28 9.47
C LYS A 115 -12.22 -12.22 9.30
N LEU A 116 -11.47 -12.59 10.34
CA LEU A 116 -10.03 -12.67 10.28
C LEU A 116 -9.57 -13.68 9.23
N GLU A 117 -10.14 -14.88 9.24
CA GLU A 117 -9.87 -15.92 8.23
C GLU A 117 -10.17 -15.42 6.80
N GLU A 118 -11.31 -14.75 6.58
CA GLU A 118 -11.65 -14.19 5.26
C GLU A 118 -10.63 -13.16 4.76
N ILE A 119 -10.08 -12.33 5.66
CA ILE A 119 -9.08 -11.32 5.32
C ILE A 119 -7.73 -11.98 5.05
N GLU A 120 -7.35 -12.98 5.84
CA GLU A 120 -6.13 -13.75 5.63
C GLU A 120 -6.17 -14.51 4.30
N GLU A 121 -7.32 -15.07 3.91
CA GLU A 121 -7.53 -15.67 2.59
C GLU A 121 -7.40 -14.64 1.47
N LYS A 122 -8.01 -13.45 1.61
CA LYS A 122 -7.84 -12.35 0.64
C LYS A 122 -6.37 -11.95 0.49
N MET A 123 -5.64 -11.83 1.59
CA MET A 123 -4.20 -11.53 1.56
C MET A 123 -3.38 -12.63 0.89
N HIS A 124 -3.72 -13.89 1.12
CA HIS A 124 -3.03 -15.03 0.52
C HIS A 124 -3.28 -15.11 -1.00
N ASN A 125 -4.50 -14.84 -1.45
CA ASN A 125 -4.86 -14.83 -2.86
C ASN A 125 -4.22 -13.63 -3.59
N ALA A 126 -4.22 -12.44 -2.98
CA ALA A 126 -3.58 -11.25 -3.55
C ALA A 126 -2.05 -11.37 -3.72
N LYS A 127 -1.40 -12.34 -3.06
CA LYS A 127 0.05 -12.61 -3.19
C LYS A 127 0.39 -13.74 -4.16
N LYS A 128 -0.62 -14.47 -4.65
CA LYS A 128 -0.45 -15.60 -5.58
C LYS A 128 -0.61 -15.20 -7.05
N GLU A 129 -1.28 -14.08 -7.29
CA GLU A 129 -1.37 -13.41 -8.60
C GLU A 129 -0.13 -12.53 -8.83
#